data_AF-A0A6J8BC39-F1
#
_entry.id   AF-A0A6J8BC39-F1
#
_cell.length_a   1.000
_cell.length_b   1.000
_cell.length_c   1.000
_cell.angle_alpha   90.00
_cell.angle_beta   90.00
_cell.angle_gamma   90.00
#
_symmetry.space_group_name_H-M   'P 1'
#
loop_
_entity.id
_entity.type
_entity.pdbx_description
1 polymer ?
#
loop_
_entity_poly.entity_id
_entity_poly.type
_entity_poly.pdbx_seq_one_letter_code
_entity_poly.pdbx_strand_id
1 'polypeptide(L)'
;MFIDYNLYGMNMINVCAVKFRKQKTDECESCYLPYKSYDRMQKKKESEESSPWTPTSLFDRTEMVTPSRKTWDISNIQEELLLDESITRQSTCELECDVVAPDILNRQDVDDKIGINPGLAALWEDEKQRKRNMGEPSQITPPDSQERENLEISESDQMLRLKFLQIIQDQKPYM
;
A
#
# COMPACT_ATOMS: atom_id res chain seq x y z
N MET A 1 -10.18 14.85 3.48
CA MET A 1 -10.62 13.60 2.82
C MET A 1 -9.90 12.37 3.35
N PHE A 2 -8.57 12.25 3.27
CA PHE A 2 -7.87 11.04 3.74
C PHE A 2 -8.12 10.72 5.22
N ILE A 3 -8.07 11.71 6.10
CA ILE A 3 -8.29 11.55 7.54
C ILE A 3 -9.74 11.13 7.84
N ASP A 4 -10.71 11.69 7.11
CA ASP A 4 -12.14 11.48 7.35
C ASP A 4 -12.60 10.03 7.09
N TYR A 5 -11.89 9.33 6.19
CA TYR A 5 -12.16 7.96 5.75
C TYR A 5 -11.02 6.99 6.09
N ASN A 6 -10.06 7.37 6.94
CA ASN A 6 -8.94 6.53 7.35
C ASN A 6 -8.11 5.97 6.17
N LEU A 7 -7.84 6.82 5.17
CA LEU A 7 -7.07 6.45 3.98
C LEU A 7 -5.60 6.75 4.19
N TYR A 8 -4.75 5.83 3.75
CA TYR A 8 -3.29 5.95 3.76
C TYR A 8 -2.75 5.76 2.35
N GLY A 9 -1.66 6.47 2.02
CA GLY A 9 -0.98 6.28 0.73
C GLY A 9 -0.45 4.86 0.58
N MET A 10 -0.52 4.31 -0.63
CA MET A 10 -0.04 2.96 -0.97
C MET A 10 -0.75 1.84 -0.16
N ASN A 11 -1.97 2.09 0.33
CA ASN A 11 -2.80 1.10 1.00
C ASN A 11 -4.07 0.79 0.18
N MET A 12 -4.72 -0.32 0.50
CA MET A 12 -5.98 -0.72 -0.12
C MET A 12 -7.13 0.20 0.33
N ILE A 13 -7.99 0.54 -0.63
CA ILE A 13 -9.28 1.19 -0.37
C ILE A 13 -10.34 0.10 -0.40
N ASN A 14 -10.98 -0.12 0.75
CA ASN A 14 -12.05 -1.10 0.90
C ASN A 14 -13.37 -0.39 0.62
N VAL A 15 -14.10 -0.84 -0.41
CA VAL A 15 -15.37 -0.22 -0.82
C VAL A 15 -16.49 -1.25 -0.90
N CYS A 16 -17.70 -0.86 -0.50
CA CYS A 16 -18.88 -1.72 -0.54
C CYS A 16 -19.50 -1.80 -1.94
N ALA A 17 -19.46 -0.69 -2.67
CA ALA A 17 -20.07 -0.55 -3.98
C ALA A 17 -19.21 0.34 -4.88
N VAL A 18 -19.24 0.05 -6.17
CA VAL A 18 -18.51 0.78 -7.19
C VAL A 18 -19.32 0.77 -8.49
N LYS A 19 -19.21 1.86 -9.26
CA LYS A 19 -19.80 1.97 -10.58
C LYS A 19 -18.72 2.25 -11.61
N PHE A 20 -18.65 1.46 -12.67
CA PHE A 20 -17.61 1.55 -13.68
C PHE A 20 -18.05 2.44 -14.84
N ARG A 21 -17.10 3.20 -15.40
CA ARG A 21 -17.35 4.04 -16.57
C ARG A 21 -17.10 3.28 -17.86
N LYS A 22 -17.99 3.46 -18.84
CA LYS A 22 -17.86 2.87 -20.17
C LYS A 22 -16.81 3.60 -21.00
N GLN A 23 -16.08 2.84 -21.80
CA GLN A 23 -15.22 3.40 -22.85
C GLN A 23 -16.11 3.81 -24.04
N LYS A 24 -15.85 4.98 -24.61
CA LYS A 24 -16.56 5.46 -25.81
C LYS A 24 -16.24 4.50 -26.97
N THR A 25 -17.27 3.92 -27.58
CA THR A 25 -17.15 2.94 -28.67
C THR A 25 -16.63 3.57 -29.98
N ASP A 26 -16.75 4.90 -30.13
CA ASP A 26 -16.60 5.56 -31.45
C ASP A 26 -15.19 6.06 -31.83
N GLU A 27 -14.15 5.85 -31.02
CA GLU A 27 -12.80 6.38 -31.35
C GLU A 27 -11.67 5.40 -31.02
N CYS A 28 -11.88 4.10 -31.17
CA CYS A 28 -10.82 3.14 -30.90
C CYS A 28 -10.90 1.82 -31.68
N GLU A 29 -10.79 1.89 -33.01
CA GLU A 29 -10.24 0.78 -33.78
C GLU A 29 -8.82 0.39 -33.29
N SER A 30 -8.14 1.28 -32.57
CA SER A 30 -6.81 1.07 -31.98
C SER A 30 -6.77 0.19 -30.72
N CYS A 31 -7.88 -0.01 -29.99
CA CYS A 31 -7.89 -0.76 -28.73
C CYS A 31 -8.82 -1.99 -28.72
N TYR A 32 -9.52 -2.21 -29.82
CA TYR A 32 -10.09 -3.50 -30.21
C TYR A 32 -9.28 -4.12 -31.36
N LEU A 33 -7.95 -4.16 -31.26
CA LEU A 33 -7.24 -5.19 -32.01
C LEU A 33 -7.46 -6.51 -31.27
N PRO A 34 -8.06 -7.53 -31.91
CA PRO A 34 -7.97 -8.88 -31.38
C PRO A 34 -6.48 -9.14 -31.23
N TYR A 35 -6.03 -9.36 -29.99
CA TYR A 35 -4.69 -9.86 -29.72
C TYR A 35 -4.57 -11.17 -30.51
N LYS A 36 -4.02 -11.09 -31.73
CA LYS A 36 -3.60 -12.27 -32.46
C LYS A 36 -2.55 -12.88 -31.56
N SER A 37 -2.89 -14.01 -30.96
CA SER A 37 -1.95 -14.89 -30.29
C SER A 37 -0.89 -15.25 -31.33
N TYR A 38 0.17 -14.46 -31.40
CA TYR A 38 1.41 -14.94 -31.93
C TYR A 38 1.84 -16.01 -30.95
N ASP A 39 1.54 -17.26 -31.32
CA ASP A 39 2.20 -18.43 -30.78
C ASP A 39 3.69 -18.21 -31.02
N ARG A 40 4.32 -17.54 -30.06
CA ARG A 40 5.77 -17.33 -30.03
C ARG A 40 6.32 -18.69 -29.70
N MET A 41 6.55 -19.50 -30.75
CA MET A 41 7.29 -20.74 -30.68
C MET A 41 8.52 -20.49 -29.80
N GLN A 42 8.51 -21.12 -28.63
CA GLN A 42 9.57 -21.03 -27.66
C GLN A 42 10.85 -21.61 -28.28
N LYS A 43 11.69 -20.75 -28.84
CA LYS A 43 13.11 -21.08 -28.97
C LYS A 43 13.78 -20.69 -27.66
N LYS A 44 13.74 -21.66 -26.74
CA LYS A 44 14.40 -21.67 -25.44
C LYS A 44 15.86 -21.20 -25.59
N LYS A 45 16.23 -20.11 -24.93
CA LYS A 45 17.57 -19.93 -24.38
C LYS A 45 17.39 -19.56 -22.91
N GLU A 46 17.79 -20.50 -22.07
CA GLU A 46 17.90 -20.35 -20.63
C GLU A 46 18.98 -19.31 -20.33
N SER A 47 18.60 -18.20 -19.69
CA SER A 47 19.43 -17.55 -18.66
C SER A 47 18.65 -16.42 -17.97
N GLU A 48 18.43 -16.63 -16.67
CA GLU A 48 18.50 -15.65 -15.58
C GLU A 48 17.42 -14.54 -15.47
N GLU A 49 16.51 -14.80 -14.51
CA GLU A 49 15.84 -13.87 -13.60
C GLU A 49 15.86 -12.37 -13.98
N SER A 50 14.89 -11.93 -14.77
CA SER A 50 14.58 -10.50 -14.91
C SER A 50 13.40 -10.13 -14.01
N SER A 51 13.71 -9.39 -12.95
CA SER A 51 12.75 -8.77 -12.04
C SER A 51 11.86 -7.76 -12.80
N PRO A 52 10.56 -7.61 -12.46
CA PRO A 52 9.60 -6.80 -13.24
C PRO A 52 9.83 -5.28 -13.18
N TRP A 53 10.93 -4.84 -12.57
CA TRP A 53 11.35 -3.43 -12.51
C TRP A 53 12.71 -3.25 -13.20
N THR A 54 12.71 -3.28 -14.52
CA THR A 54 13.78 -2.64 -15.29
C THR A 54 13.16 -1.56 -16.17
N PRO A 55 13.51 -0.27 -15.99
CA PRO A 55 13.02 0.77 -16.88
C PRO A 55 13.72 0.57 -18.22
N THR A 56 12.98 0.04 -19.20
CA THR A 56 13.49 -0.03 -20.57
C THR A 56 13.65 1.42 -21.07
N SER A 57 14.82 1.66 -21.64
CA SER A 57 15.36 2.95 -22.12
C SER A 57 14.35 4.03 -22.52
N LEU A 58 14.55 5.23 -21.97
CA LEU A 58 13.86 6.50 -22.23
C LEU A 58 14.01 7.08 -23.67
N PHE A 59 14.30 6.27 -24.70
CA PHE A 59 14.68 6.77 -26.03
C PHE A 59 13.93 6.17 -27.23
N ASP A 60 12.74 5.59 -27.04
CA ASP A 60 11.82 5.39 -28.16
C ASP A 60 10.44 5.97 -27.82
N ARG A 61 10.15 7.14 -28.39
CA ARG A 61 9.05 8.02 -27.99
C ARG A 61 7.76 7.74 -28.79
N THR A 62 7.61 6.53 -29.33
CA THR A 62 6.54 6.19 -30.28
C THR A 62 5.67 5.01 -29.86
N GLU A 63 6.07 4.23 -28.86
CA GLU A 63 5.23 3.17 -28.32
C GLU A 63 4.57 3.66 -27.03
N MET A 64 3.26 3.90 -27.11
CA MET A 64 2.45 4.12 -25.92
C MET A 64 2.69 2.95 -24.97
N VAL A 65 3.13 3.25 -23.75
CA VAL A 65 3.31 2.27 -22.67
C VAL A 65 1.95 1.69 -22.33
N THR A 66 1.49 0.72 -23.12
CA THR A 66 0.33 -0.09 -22.81
C THR A 66 0.79 -1.15 -21.82
N PRO A 67 0.10 -1.34 -20.67
CA PRO A 67 0.44 -2.40 -19.73
C PRO A 67 0.50 -3.72 -20.49
N SER A 68 1.59 -4.46 -20.32
CA SER A 68 1.87 -5.72 -21.04
C SER A 68 0.84 -6.83 -20.77
N ARG A 69 -0.10 -6.61 -19.84
CA ARG A 69 -1.18 -7.53 -19.50
C ARG A 69 -2.43 -6.74 -19.12
N LYS A 70 -3.51 -6.89 -19.90
CA LYS A 70 -4.87 -6.50 -19.50
C LYS A 70 -5.41 -7.56 -18.55
N THR A 71 -5.72 -7.16 -17.33
CA THR A 71 -6.27 -8.02 -16.27
C THR A 71 -7.79 -7.93 -16.20
N TRP A 72 -8.37 -6.78 -16.56
CA TRP A 72 -9.80 -6.52 -16.48
C TRP A 72 -10.46 -6.61 -17.86
N ASP A 73 -11.51 -7.43 -17.95
CA ASP A 73 -12.36 -7.50 -19.13
C ASP A 73 -13.71 -6.86 -18.82
N ILE A 74 -14.06 -5.83 -19.58
CA ILE A 74 -15.31 -5.08 -19.43
C ILE A 74 -16.51 -5.99 -19.70
N SER A 75 -16.35 -7.00 -20.57
CA SER A 75 -17.44 -7.95 -20.87
C SER A 75 -17.81 -8.84 -19.68
N ASN A 76 -16.90 -8.99 -18.70
CA ASN A 76 -17.16 -9.74 -17.47
C ASN A 76 -17.82 -8.88 -16.37
N ILE A 77 -17.95 -7.57 -16.58
CA ILE A 77 -18.59 -6.65 -15.63
C ILE A 77 -20.09 -6.63 -15.93
N GLN A 78 -20.91 -6.82 -14.90
CA GLN A 78 -22.37 -6.79 -15.06
C GLN A 78 -22.86 -5.39 -15.47
N GLU A 79 -23.87 -5.32 -16.33
CA GLU A 79 -24.39 -4.06 -16.85
C GLU A 79 -24.91 -3.14 -15.74
N GLU A 80 -25.44 -3.70 -14.64
CA GLU A 80 -25.91 -2.92 -13.50
C GLU A 80 -24.77 -2.20 -12.77
N LEU A 81 -23.52 -2.65 -12.91
CA LEU A 81 -22.35 -1.99 -12.33
C LEU A 81 -21.79 -0.91 -13.27
N LEU A 82 -22.26 -0.83 -14.52
CA LEU A 82 -21.85 0.20 -15.46
C LEU A 82 -22.68 1.47 -15.28
N LEU A 83 -22.04 2.62 -15.45
CA LEU A 83 -22.71 3.90 -15.55
C LEU A 83 -23.36 4.08 -16.92
N ASP A 84 -24.31 5.01 -16.97
CA ASP A 84 -24.95 5.44 -18.21
C ASP A 84 -23.93 5.92 -19.23
N GLU A 85 -24.28 5.75 -20.52
CA GLU A 85 -23.43 6.13 -21.65
C GLU A 85 -23.14 7.63 -21.74
N SER A 86 -23.93 8.45 -21.04
CA SER A 86 -23.68 9.88 -20.90
C SER A 86 -22.37 10.20 -20.16
N ILE A 87 -21.90 9.28 -19.31
CA ILE A 87 -20.68 9.44 -18.52
C ILE A 87 -19.56 8.62 -19.15
N THR A 88 -18.82 9.26 -20.06
CA THR A 88 -17.68 8.63 -20.73
C THR A 88 -16.43 8.67 -19.86
N ARG A 89 -15.63 7.61 -19.92
CA ARG A 89 -14.27 7.57 -19.37
C ARG A 89 -13.41 8.73 -19.90
N GLN A 90 -12.60 9.34 -19.03
CA GLN A 90 -11.66 10.41 -19.41
C GLN A 90 -10.19 10.00 -19.24
N SER A 91 -9.93 8.91 -18.51
CA SER A 91 -8.58 8.41 -18.26
C SER A 91 -8.05 7.47 -19.36
N THR A 92 -6.73 7.36 -19.40
CA THR A 92 -5.97 6.35 -20.16
C THR A 92 -5.67 5.09 -19.34
N CYS A 93 -6.20 5.00 -18.11
CA CYS A 93 -6.05 3.85 -17.23
C CYS A 93 -6.79 2.63 -17.78
N GLU A 94 -6.45 1.45 -17.27
CA GLU A 94 -7.15 0.21 -17.65
C GLU A 94 -8.63 0.25 -17.25
N LEU A 95 -8.93 0.73 -16.03
CA LEU A 95 -10.27 0.81 -15.45
C LEU A 95 -10.48 2.19 -14.81
N GLU A 96 -11.67 2.75 -15.00
CA GLU A 96 -12.12 3.97 -14.33
C GLU A 96 -13.46 3.69 -13.65
N CYS A 97 -13.59 4.13 -12.41
CA CYS A 97 -14.77 3.89 -11.61
C CYS A 97 -15.08 5.05 -10.67
N ASP A 98 -16.34 5.16 -10.33
CA ASP A 98 -16.88 6.10 -9.36
C ASP A 98 -17.32 5.34 -8.10
N VAL A 99 -17.03 5.94 -6.96
CA VAL A 99 -17.38 5.43 -5.62
C VAL A 99 -17.99 6.58 -4.83
N VAL A 100 -19.10 6.32 -4.13
CA VAL A 100 -19.70 7.30 -3.23
C VAL A 100 -19.00 7.22 -1.87
N ALA A 101 -18.78 8.37 -1.25
CA ALA A 101 -18.00 8.43 -0.01
C ALA A 101 -18.52 7.55 1.15
N PRO A 102 -19.85 7.36 1.37
CA PRO A 102 -20.37 6.44 2.38
C PRO A 102 -20.04 4.97 2.14
N ASP A 103 -19.72 4.59 0.89
CA ASP A 103 -19.37 3.21 0.54
C ASP A 103 -17.90 2.88 0.86
N ILE A 104 -17.10 3.84 1.32
CA ILE A 104 -15.71 3.63 1.75
C ILE A 104 -15.70 3.05 3.16
N LEU A 105 -15.31 1.78 3.27
CA LEU A 105 -15.37 0.98 4.49
C LEU A 105 -14.14 1.13 5.39
N ASN A 106 -13.03 1.71 4.91
CA ASN A 106 -11.77 1.86 5.66
C ASN A 106 -11.92 2.55 7.02
N ARG A 107 -12.95 3.38 7.20
CA ARG A 107 -13.23 4.04 8.47
C ARG A 107 -13.69 3.07 9.55
N GLN A 108 -14.35 1.97 9.19
CA GLN A 108 -14.82 0.95 10.15
C GLN A 108 -13.63 0.29 10.87
N ASP A 109 -12.47 0.18 10.21
CA ASP A 109 -11.24 -0.37 10.79
C ASP A 109 -10.63 0.50 11.90
N VAL A 110 -11.04 1.77 12.03
CA VAL A 110 -10.51 2.69 13.07
C VAL A 110 -10.92 2.25 14.46
N ASP A 111 -12.17 1.76 14.60
CA ASP A 111 -12.73 1.38 15.90
C ASP A 111 -12.05 0.11 16.44
N ASP A 112 -11.65 -0.81 15.55
CA ASP A 112 -11.01 -2.07 15.92
C ASP A 112 -9.50 -1.95 16.19
N LYS A 113 -8.84 -0.91 15.64
CA LYS A 113 -7.37 -0.74 15.68
C LYS A 113 -6.96 0.65 16.15
N ILE A 114 -7.58 1.12 17.22
CA ILE A 114 -7.29 2.41 17.84
C ILE A 114 -5.80 2.51 18.16
N GLY A 115 -5.12 3.48 17.54
CA GLY A 115 -3.72 3.82 17.81
C GLY A 115 -2.67 3.06 17.00
N ILE A 116 -3.05 2.18 16.07
CA ILE A 116 -2.09 1.45 15.22
C ILE A 116 -2.26 1.90 13.76
N ASN A 117 -1.20 2.46 13.18
CA ASN A 117 -1.19 2.77 11.76
C ASN A 117 -1.09 1.44 10.96
N PRO A 118 -2.06 1.13 10.07
CA PRO A 118 -2.08 -0.12 9.33
C PRO A 118 -0.85 -0.29 8.42
N GLY A 119 -0.32 0.79 7.87
CA GLY A 119 0.91 0.75 7.08
C GLY A 119 2.14 0.37 7.92
N LEU A 120 2.25 0.90 9.14
CA LEU A 120 3.32 0.50 10.06
C LEU A 120 3.15 -0.95 10.53
N ALA A 121 1.90 -1.39 10.76
CA ALA A 121 1.62 -2.77 11.13
C ALA A 121 2.02 -3.76 10.01
N ALA A 122 1.74 -3.43 8.75
CA ALA A 122 2.16 -4.23 7.60
C ALA A 122 3.69 -4.32 7.50
N LEU A 123 4.40 -3.18 7.59
CA LEU A 123 5.86 -3.15 7.59
C LEU A 123 6.46 -3.99 8.73
N TRP A 124 5.85 -3.94 9.91
CA TRP A 124 6.30 -4.73 11.05
C TRP A 124 6.09 -6.23 10.84
N GLU A 125 4.98 -6.63 10.22
CA GLU A 125 4.72 -8.03 9.90
C GLU A 125 5.65 -8.55 8.79
N ASP A 126 5.95 -7.73 7.79
CA ASP A 126 6.93 -8.04 6.74
C ASP A 126 8.32 -8.28 7.35
N GLU A 127 8.76 -7.42 8.29
CA GLU A 127 10.04 -7.60 8.97
C GLU A 127 10.06 -8.88 9.82
N LYS A 128 8.98 -9.17 10.55
CA LYS A 128 8.84 -10.46 11.25
C LYS A 128 8.88 -11.65 10.31
N GLN A 129 8.27 -11.53 9.13
CA GLN A 129 8.29 -12.58 8.11
C GLN A 129 9.69 -12.77 7.53
N ARG A 130 10.42 -11.69 7.25
CA ARG A 130 11.82 -11.73 6.82
C ARG A 130 12.69 -12.48 7.82
N LYS A 131 12.53 -12.21 9.12
CA LYS A 131 13.25 -12.92 10.19
C LYS A 131 12.89 -14.40 10.26
N ARG A 132 11.60 -14.75 10.18
CA ARG A 132 11.15 -16.16 10.14
C ARG A 132 11.76 -16.92 8.96
N ASN A 133 11.81 -16.30 7.78
CA ASN A 133 12.41 -16.90 6.58
C ASN A 133 13.93 -17.13 6.75
N MET A 134 14.58 -16.32 7.58
CA MET A 134 16.00 -16.43 7.92
C MET A 134 16.28 -17.33 9.14
N GLY A 135 15.23 -17.87 9.78
CA GLY A 135 15.35 -18.67 11.00
C GLY A 135 15.68 -17.87 12.27
N GLU A 136 15.55 -16.54 12.23
CA GLU A 136 15.78 -15.64 13.36
C GLU A 136 14.54 -15.53 14.27
N PRO A 137 14.71 -15.19 15.56
CA PRO A 137 13.57 -14.92 16.45
C PRO A 137 12.76 -13.72 15.97
N SER A 138 11.43 -13.87 15.93
CA SER A 138 10.47 -12.85 15.47
C SER A 138 10.25 -11.70 16.47
N GLN A 139 10.83 -11.79 17.67
CA GLN A 139 10.79 -10.73 18.67
C GLN A 139 11.75 -9.61 18.26
N ILE A 140 11.19 -8.50 17.78
CA ILE A 140 11.96 -7.30 17.45
C ILE A 140 11.97 -6.42 18.71
N THR A 141 13.06 -6.48 19.47
CA THR A 141 13.33 -5.48 20.52
C THR A 141 14.07 -4.30 19.91
N PRO A 142 13.88 -3.08 20.45
CA PRO A 142 14.78 -1.98 20.13
C PRO A 142 16.22 -2.46 20.35
N PRO A 143 17.17 -2.12 19.44
CA PRO A 143 18.57 -2.37 19.72
C PRO A 143 18.94 -1.66 21.02
N ASP A 144 19.93 -2.20 21.72
CA ASP A 144 20.47 -1.52 22.89
C ASP A 144 20.90 -0.11 22.48
N SER A 145 20.47 0.87 23.28
CA SER A 145 20.91 2.24 23.05
C SER A 145 22.43 2.27 23.14
N GLN A 146 23.08 3.02 22.23
CA GLN A 146 24.52 3.22 22.29
C GLN A 146 24.93 3.61 23.72
N GLU A 147 25.93 2.93 24.26
CA GLU A 147 26.49 3.30 25.56
C GLU A 147 27.03 4.73 25.46
N ARG A 148 26.38 5.64 26.18
CA ARG A 148 26.88 7.01 26.31
C ARG A 148 27.98 6.98 27.38
N GLU A 149 29.18 6.55 27.01
CA GLU A 149 30.35 6.66 27.89
C GLU A 149 30.63 8.14 28.17
N ASN A 150 30.74 8.51 29.45
CA ASN A 150 31.08 9.85 29.95
C ASN A 150 30.03 10.95 29.71
N LEU A 151 28.78 10.73 30.13
CA LEU A 151 27.87 11.86 30.39
C LEU A 151 28.15 12.46 31.76
N GLU A 152 28.64 13.69 31.81
CA GLU A 152 28.55 14.48 33.03
C GLU A 152 27.07 14.73 33.35
N ILE A 153 26.64 14.28 34.51
CA ILE A 153 25.25 14.40 34.95
C ILE A 153 24.95 15.89 35.14
N SER A 154 24.13 16.46 34.26
CA SER A 154 23.63 17.83 34.40
C SER A 154 22.95 18.04 35.75
N GLU A 155 23.09 19.22 36.34
CA GLU A 155 22.39 19.59 37.58
C GLU A 155 20.87 19.36 37.48
N SER A 156 20.30 19.58 36.30
CA SER A 156 18.88 19.31 36.01
C SER A 156 18.53 17.82 36.15
N ASP A 157 19.39 16.92 35.70
CA ASP A 157 19.20 15.47 35.78
C ASP A 157 19.30 14.98 37.23
N GLN A 158 20.20 15.57 38.04
CA GLN A 158 20.30 15.31 39.48
C GLN A 158 19.01 15.71 40.20
N MET A 159 18.50 16.91 39.92
CA MET A 159 17.26 17.40 40.51
C MET A 159 16.05 16.52 40.13
N LEU A 160 15.96 16.10 38.87
CA LEU A 160 14.88 15.23 38.40
C LEU A 160 14.95 13.85 39.03
N ARG A 161 16.14 13.25 39.15
CA ARG A 161 16.34 11.98 39.85
C ARG A 161 15.94 12.05 41.33
N LEU A 162 16.32 13.11 42.04
CA LEU A 162 15.94 13.30 43.44
C LEU A 162 14.42 13.41 43.61
N LYS A 163 13.76 14.20 42.74
CA LYS A 163 12.29 14.30 42.75
C LYS A 163 11.63 12.97 42.45
N PHE A 164 12.16 12.20 41.49
CA PHE A 164 11.63 10.89 41.15
C PHE A 164 11.72 9.91 42.33
N LEU A 165 12.85 9.88 43.04
CA LEU A 165 13.01 9.06 44.23
C LEU A 165 12.04 9.45 45.35
N GLN A 166 11.84 10.76 45.57
CA GLN A 166 10.85 11.27 46.52
C GLN A 166 9.45 10.79 46.17
N ILE A 167 9.05 10.91 44.90
CA ILE A 167 7.73 10.46 44.42
C ILE A 167 7.56 8.96 44.63
N ILE A 168 8.58 8.14 44.32
CA ILE A 168 8.53 6.69 44.58
C ILE A 168 8.36 6.41 46.08
N GLN A 169 9.05 7.16 46.93
CA GLN A 169 9.00 6.99 48.38
C GLN A 169 7.63 7.38 48.94
N ASP A 170 7.05 8.48 48.45
CA ASP A 170 5.71 8.94 48.81
C ASP A 170 4.61 7.98 48.28
N GLN A 171 4.85 7.32 47.14
CA GLN A 171 3.93 6.36 46.53
C GLN A 171 4.05 4.94 47.05
N LYS A 172 5.04 4.59 47.88
CA LYS A 172 5.02 3.31 48.61
C LYS A 172 3.96 3.42 49.71
N PRO A 173 2.77 2.81 49.55
CA PRO A 173 1.84 2.76 50.66
C PRO A 173 2.48 1.87 51.72
N TYR A 174 2.50 2.33 52.96
CA TYR A 174 3.01 1.61 54.13
C TYR A 174 2.72 0.09 54.03
N MET A 175 3.79 -0.70 53.87
CA MET A 175 3.78 -2.12 54.29
C MET A 175 3.98 -2.16 55.79
#